data_AF-A0A564T122-F1
#
_entry.id   AF-A0A564T122-F1
#
_cell.length_a   1.000
_cell.length_b   1.000
_cell.length_c   1.000
_cell.angle_alpha   90.00
_cell.angle_beta   90.00
_cell.angle_gamma   90.00
#
_symmetry.space_group_name_H-M   'P 1'
#
loop_
_entity.id
_entity.type
_entity.pdbx_description
1 polymer ?
#
loop_
_entity_poly.entity_id
_entity_poly.type
_entity_poly.pdbx_seq_one_letter_code
_entity_poly.pdbx_strand_id
1 'polypeptide(L)'
;MNDLLQAELSPFLGYEPYEKVGYNSGNSRNGTYSRKFETKYGTVQLTIPRERNGNFSPSLIPAYGRRDDHLEVMVIKLYQTGVTTREISDIIERMYGHHYSPATISNISKATQENVAAFHERSLEANYSVLFLDRTYLPLRRGTVSKECIHIALGVTPEG
;
A
#
# COMPACT_ATOMS: atom_id res chain seq x y z
N MET A 1 -19.10 1.38 7.53
CA MET A 1 -17.88 2.20 7.62
C MET A 1 -17.89 3.10 8.86
N ASN A 2 -18.97 3.85 9.11
CA ASN A 2 -19.09 4.67 10.32
C ASN A 2 -18.98 3.86 11.62
N ASP A 3 -19.63 2.70 11.70
CA ASP A 3 -19.58 1.86 12.91
C ASP A 3 -18.17 1.33 13.19
N LEU A 4 -17.42 0.99 12.13
CA LEU A 4 -16.02 0.57 12.24
C LEU A 4 -15.12 1.71 12.74
N LEU A 5 -15.34 2.93 12.23
CA LEU A 5 -14.61 4.12 12.69
C LEU A 5 -14.89 4.40 14.18
N GLN A 6 -16.15 4.24 14.63
CA GLN A 6 -16.51 4.35 16.05
C GLN A 6 -15.84 3.27 16.90
N ALA A 7 -15.76 2.05 16.38
CA ALA A 7 -15.11 0.93 17.04
C ALA A 7 -13.59 1.11 17.18
N GLU A 8 -12.91 1.77 16.23
CA GLU A 8 -11.46 2.06 16.34
C GLU A 8 -11.11 2.95 17.54
N LEU A 9 -12.05 3.79 17.99
CA LEU A 9 -11.81 4.66 19.14
C LEU A 9 -11.76 3.88 20.46
N SER A 10 -12.44 2.74 20.57
CA SER A 10 -12.45 1.94 21.82
C SER A 10 -11.07 1.35 22.14
N PRO A 11 -10.36 0.66 21.21
CA PRO A 11 -8.98 0.21 21.43
C PRO A 11 -7.99 1.35 21.69
N PHE A 12 -8.17 2.51 21.03
CA PHE A 12 -7.27 3.66 21.24
C PHE A 12 -7.38 4.25 22.65
N LEU A 13 -8.60 4.35 23.18
CA LEU A 13 -8.84 4.86 24.53
C LEU A 13 -8.70 3.77 25.61
N GLY A 14 -8.78 2.50 25.23
CA GLY A 14 -8.75 1.35 26.13
C GLY A 14 -10.06 1.08 26.86
N TYR A 15 -11.18 1.66 26.41
CA TYR A 15 -12.51 1.47 27.00
C TYR A 15 -13.66 1.76 26.02
N GLU A 16 -14.82 1.15 26.27
CA GLU A 16 -16.04 1.29 25.49
C GLU A 16 -16.86 2.55 25.87
N PRO A 17 -17.81 3.00 25.01
CA PRO A 17 -18.68 4.12 25.35
C PRO A 17 -19.35 3.95 26.71
N TYR A 18 -19.30 5.01 27.53
CA TYR A 18 -19.93 5.08 28.85
C TYR A 18 -19.37 4.13 29.92
N GLU A 19 -18.23 3.48 29.67
CA GLU A 19 -17.58 2.68 30.69
C GLU A 19 -16.95 3.53 31.79
N LYS A 20 -17.11 3.07 33.04
CA LYS A 20 -16.57 3.74 34.23
C LYS A 20 -15.04 3.81 34.23
N VAL A 21 -14.37 2.89 33.53
CA VAL A 21 -12.91 2.84 33.37
C VAL A 21 -12.38 4.10 32.67
N GLY A 22 -13.20 4.73 31.83
CA GLY A 22 -12.84 5.98 31.16
C GLY A 22 -12.92 7.23 32.03
N TYR A 23 -13.40 7.16 33.27
CA TYR A 23 -13.51 8.33 34.15
C TYR A 23 -12.13 8.67 34.74
N ASN A 24 -11.73 9.96 34.65
CA ASN A 24 -10.43 10.46 35.08
C ASN A 24 -9.21 9.80 34.41
N SER A 25 -9.37 9.16 33.25
CA SER A 25 -8.27 8.54 32.48
C SER A 25 -7.38 9.55 31.73
N GLY A 26 -7.68 10.85 31.81
CA GLY A 26 -6.93 11.93 31.15
C GLY A 26 -7.29 12.15 29.67
N ASN A 27 -8.02 11.23 29.03
CA ASN A 27 -8.57 11.42 27.68
C ASN A 27 -9.99 10.84 27.57
N SER A 28 -10.87 11.56 26.89
CA SER A 28 -12.30 11.22 26.82
C SER A 28 -12.83 11.34 25.41
N ARG A 29 -13.80 10.49 25.06
CA ARG A 29 -14.58 10.65 23.82
C ARG A 29 -15.22 12.04 23.79
N ASN A 30 -15.09 12.75 22.67
CA ASN A 30 -15.51 14.15 22.52
C ASN A 30 -16.32 14.35 21.24
N GLY A 31 -17.36 13.52 21.08
CA GLY A 31 -18.28 13.59 19.96
C GLY A 31 -17.67 13.14 18.62
N THR A 32 -18.26 13.63 17.54
CA THR A 32 -17.94 13.24 16.16
C THR A 32 -17.98 14.44 15.24
N TYR A 33 -17.27 14.38 14.11
CA TYR A 33 -17.41 15.35 13.02
C TYR A 33 -17.73 14.68 11.71
N SER A 34 -18.43 15.40 10.83
CA SER A 34 -18.78 14.91 9.49
C SER A 34 -17.69 15.26 8.50
N ARG A 35 -17.27 14.28 7.70
CA ARG A 35 -16.30 14.44 6.61
C ARG A 35 -16.86 13.84 5.34
N LYS A 36 -16.83 14.61 4.24
CA LYS A 36 -17.08 14.06 2.91
C LYS A 36 -15.81 13.37 2.44
N PHE A 37 -15.93 12.11 2.01
CA PHE A 37 -14.82 11.32 1.50
C PHE A 37 -15.21 10.78 0.13
N GLU A 38 -14.37 11.04 -0.87
CA GLU A 38 -14.61 10.57 -2.22
C GLU A 38 -14.11 9.14 -2.36
N THR A 39 -15.04 8.23 -2.66
CA THR A 39 -14.75 6.82 -2.94
C THR A 39 -15.10 6.49 -4.38
N LYS A 40 -14.66 5.32 -4.85
CA LYS A 40 -15.00 4.79 -6.18
C LYS A 40 -16.50 4.64 -6.46
N TYR A 41 -17.33 4.54 -5.41
CA TYR A 41 -18.79 4.42 -5.55
C TYR A 41 -19.51 5.77 -5.37
N GLY A 42 -18.75 6.86 -5.30
CA GLY A 42 -19.24 8.21 -5.09
C GLY A 42 -18.79 8.82 -3.75
N THR A 43 -19.25 10.04 -3.50
CA THR A 43 -18.95 10.74 -2.25
C THR A 43 -19.76 10.14 -1.10
N VAL A 44 -19.06 9.58 -0.12
CA VAL A 44 -19.67 9.11 1.13
C VAL A 44 -19.53 10.16 2.22
N GLN A 45 -20.54 10.24 3.09
CA GLN A 45 -20.52 11.09 4.26
C GLN A 45 -20.14 10.26 5.48
N LEU A 46 -18.96 10.55 6.03
CA LEU A 46 -18.39 9.81 7.14
C LEU A 46 -18.56 10.57 8.45
N THR A 47 -18.80 9.81 9.52
CA THR A 47 -18.89 10.31 10.89
C THR A 47 -17.67 9.86 11.66
N ILE A 48 -16.67 10.74 11.75
CA ILE A 48 -15.38 10.41 12.36
C ILE A 48 -15.44 10.74 13.85
N PRO A 49 -15.15 9.77 14.73
CA PRO A 49 -15.13 10.01 16.16
C PRO A 49 -13.92 10.83 16.58
N ARG A 50 -14.08 11.54 17.70
CA ARG A 50 -13.04 12.36 18.32
C ARG A 50 -12.95 12.07 19.80
N GLU A 51 -11.82 12.45 20.33
CA GLU A 51 -11.39 12.44 21.69
C GLU A 51 -10.88 13.82 22.06
N ARG A 52 -10.76 14.06 23.36
CA ARG A 52 -10.57 15.40 23.89
C ARG A 52 -9.18 15.96 23.61
N ASN A 53 -8.18 15.09 23.52
CA ASN A 53 -6.78 15.51 23.37
C ASN A 53 -6.33 15.70 21.90
N GLY A 54 -7.09 15.22 20.91
CA GLY A 54 -6.80 15.43 19.48
C GLY A 54 -5.64 14.62 18.89
N ASN A 55 -5.22 13.55 19.56
CA ASN A 55 -4.15 12.62 19.19
C ASN A 55 -4.63 11.38 18.40
N PHE A 56 -5.93 11.17 18.20
CA PHE A 56 -6.50 10.03 17.48
C PHE A 56 -6.49 10.32 15.97
N SER A 57 -5.89 9.41 15.22
CA SER A 57 -6.05 9.31 13.77
C SER A 57 -6.64 7.95 13.44
N PRO A 58 -7.80 7.88 12.74
CA PRO A 58 -8.34 6.62 12.25
C PRO A 58 -7.30 5.89 11.39
N SER A 59 -7.21 4.57 11.53
CA SER A 59 -6.29 3.76 10.71
C SER A 59 -6.91 3.42 9.35
N LEU A 60 -8.24 3.27 9.33
CA LEU A 60 -9.00 2.98 8.12
C LEU A 60 -8.99 4.11 7.08
N ILE A 61 -8.70 5.36 7.46
CA ILE A 61 -8.75 6.51 6.55
C ILE A 61 -7.64 7.50 6.90
N PRO A 62 -6.84 7.96 5.91
CA PRO A 62 -5.78 8.92 6.17
C PRO A 62 -6.30 10.23 6.78
N ALA A 63 -5.51 10.78 7.72
CA ALA A 63 -5.72 12.12 8.23
C ALA A 63 -5.69 13.12 7.05
N TYR A 64 -6.68 14.01 6.97
CA TYR A 64 -6.81 15.05 5.93
C TYR A 64 -6.98 14.60 4.45
N GLY A 65 -6.71 13.33 4.09
CA GLY A 65 -6.97 12.78 2.75
C GLY A 65 -8.44 12.87 2.28
N ARG A 66 -8.73 13.59 1.19
CA ARG A 66 -10.11 13.75 0.70
C ARG A 66 -10.58 12.62 -0.20
N ARG A 67 -9.65 11.75 -0.61
CA ARG A 67 -9.81 10.66 -1.57
C ARG A 67 -9.13 9.39 -1.06
N ASP A 68 -9.61 8.27 -1.56
CA ASP A 68 -9.01 6.96 -1.39
C ASP A 68 -7.79 6.81 -2.33
N ASP A 69 -6.61 7.27 -1.89
CA ASP A 69 -5.35 7.21 -2.68
C ASP A 69 -4.72 5.79 -2.70
N HIS A 70 -5.44 4.75 -2.26
CA HIS A 70 -4.94 3.38 -2.18
C HIS A 70 -4.74 2.71 -3.55
N LEU A 71 -5.19 3.33 -4.65
CA LEU A 71 -5.06 2.78 -5.99
C LEU A 71 -3.60 2.67 -6.43
N GLU A 72 -2.77 3.68 -6.15
CA GLU A 72 -1.36 3.65 -6.56
C GLU A 72 -0.58 2.56 -5.82
N VAL A 73 -0.81 2.41 -4.52
CA VAL A 73 -0.22 1.35 -3.69
C VAL A 73 -0.67 -0.03 -4.20
N MET A 74 -1.94 -0.18 -4.56
CA MET A 74 -2.46 -1.43 -5.12
C MET A 74 -1.84 -1.74 -6.50
N VAL A 75 -1.70 -0.75 -7.38
CA VAL A 75 -1.06 -0.89 -8.68
C VAL A 75 0.40 -1.32 -8.50
N ILE A 76 1.14 -0.68 -7.59
CA ILE A 76 2.52 -1.05 -7.24
C ILE A 76 2.58 -2.49 -6.73
N LYS A 77 1.65 -2.89 -5.84
CA LYS A 77 1.63 -4.25 -5.28
C LYS A 77 1.34 -5.32 -6.33
N LEU A 78 0.38 -5.07 -7.21
CA LEU A 78 0.03 -5.98 -8.31
C LEU A 78 1.21 -6.14 -9.29
N TYR A 79 1.91 -5.03 -9.58
CA TYR A 79 3.11 -5.05 -10.40
C TYR A 79 4.24 -5.86 -9.75
N GLN A 80 4.47 -5.70 -8.44
CA GLN A 80 5.44 -6.50 -7.68
C GLN A 80 5.13 -8.00 -7.70
N THR A 81 3.85 -8.38 -7.78
CA THR A 81 3.44 -9.80 -7.89
C THR A 81 3.53 -10.36 -9.32
N GLY A 82 3.99 -9.58 -10.30
CA GLY A 82 4.19 -10.03 -11.67
C GLY A 82 2.96 -9.94 -12.57
N VAL A 83 1.91 -9.23 -12.15
CA VAL A 83 0.71 -9.00 -12.98
C VAL A 83 1.06 -7.98 -14.06
N THR A 84 0.69 -8.26 -15.32
CA THR A 84 1.02 -7.36 -16.43
C THR A 84 0.26 -6.05 -16.33
N THR A 85 0.82 -4.97 -16.89
CA THR A 85 0.17 -3.64 -16.84
C THR A 85 -1.21 -3.61 -17.50
N ARG A 86 -1.48 -4.49 -18.47
CA ARG A 86 -2.80 -4.67 -19.08
C ARG A 86 -3.77 -5.36 -18.13
N GLU A 87 -3.36 -6.45 -17.49
CA GLU A 87 -4.19 -7.14 -16.50
C GLU A 87 -4.48 -6.22 -15.30
N ILE A 88 -3.50 -5.44 -14.85
CA ILE A 88 -3.71 -4.43 -13.79
C ILE A 88 -4.75 -3.40 -14.24
N SER A 89 -4.63 -2.88 -15.47
CA SER A 89 -5.62 -1.96 -16.06
C SER A 89 -7.03 -2.57 -16.02
N ASP A 90 -7.19 -3.81 -16.47
CA ASP A 90 -8.48 -4.51 -16.52
C ASP A 90 -9.05 -4.78 -15.11
N ILE A 91 -8.19 -5.15 -14.15
CA ILE A 91 -8.56 -5.36 -12.75
C ILE A 91 -9.05 -4.04 -12.13
N ILE A 92 -8.31 -2.96 -12.34
CA ILE A 92 -8.66 -1.64 -11.80
C ILE A 92 -9.97 -1.14 -12.43
N GLU A 93 -10.16 -1.30 -13.73
CA GLU A 93 -11.40 -0.92 -14.41
C GLU A 93 -12.60 -1.68 -13.85
N ARG A 94 -12.48 -3.00 -13.64
CA ARG A 94 -13.56 -3.81 -13.05
C ARG A 94 -13.85 -3.47 -11.59
N MET A 95 -12.82 -3.14 -10.81
CA MET A 95 -12.96 -2.88 -9.37
C MET A 95 -13.42 -1.46 -9.06
N TYR A 96 -13.01 -0.48 -9.87
CA TYR A 96 -13.18 0.96 -9.61
C TYR A 96 -14.06 1.66 -10.66
N GLY A 97 -14.43 1.01 -11.76
CA GLY A 97 -15.27 1.59 -12.81
C GLY A 97 -14.59 2.68 -13.65
N HIS A 98 -13.31 2.94 -13.39
CA HIS A 98 -12.50 3.93 -14.09
C HIS A 98 -11.44 3.23 -14.94
N HIS A 99 -11.41 3.54 -16.23
CA HIS A 99 -10.41 2.99 -17.15
C HIS A 99 -9.06 3.70 -16.97
N TYR A 100 -8.02 2.93 -16.63
CA TYR A 100 -6.64 3.40 -16.57
C TYR A 100 -5.84 2.76 -17.68
N SER A 101 -5.27 3.57 -18.59
CA SER A 101 -4.48 3.00 -19.67
C SER A 101 -3.26 2.23 -19.14
N PRO A 102 -2.78 1.18 -19.84
CA PRO A 102 -1.55 0.48 -19.47
C PRO A 102 -0.32 1.41 -19.37
N ALA A 103 -0.32 2.53 -20.10
CA ALA A 103 0.71 3.57 -20.01
C ALA A 103 0.63 4.33 -18.67
N THR A 104 -0.57 4.63 -18.19
CA THR A 104 -0.79 5.23 -16.87
C THR A 104 -0.33 4.30 -15.75
N ILE A 105 -0.69 3.02 -15.83
CA ILE A 105 -0.23 1.98 -14.90
C ILE A 105 1.31 1.88 -14.92
N SER A 106 1.92 1.88 -16.10
CA SER A 106 3.38 1.87 -16.22
C SER A 106 4.02 3.11 -15.59
N ASN A 107 3.45 4.30 -15.75
CA ASN A 107 3.96 5.51 -15.10
C ASN A 107 3.88 5.45 -13.58
N ILE A 108 2.78 4.95 -13.01
CA ILE A 108 2.65 4.73 -11.55
C ILE A 108 3.69 3.72 -11.08
N SER A 109 3.91 2.64 -11.84
CA SER A 109 4.90 1.61 -11.49
C SER A 109 6.34 2.14 -11.48
N LYS A 110 6.64 3.27 -12.12
CA LYS A 110 7.97 3.90 -12.05
C LYS A 110 8.36 4.32 -10.64
N ALA A 111 7.41 4.53 -9.74
CA ALA A 111 7.72 4.73 -8.33
C ALA A 111 8.51 3.56 -7.71
N THR A 112 8.42 2.35 -8.27
CA THR A 112 9.25 1.21 -7.84
C THR A 112 10.68 1.25 -8.36
N GLN A 113 10.99 2.13 -9.32
CA GLN A 113 12.31 2.21 -9.95
C GLN A 113 13.39 2.64 -8.95
N GLU A 114 13.04 3.50 -7.98
CA GLU A 114 13.92 3.87 -6.87
C GLU A 114 14.28 2.65 -6.01
N ASN A 115 13.30 1.79 -5.70
CA ASN A 115 13.55 0.56 -4.94
C ASN A 115 14.44 -0.43 -5.71
N VAL A 116 14.27 -0.52 -7.03
CA VAL A 116 15.13 -1.35 -7.89
C VAL A 116 16.55 -0.80 -7.90
N ALA A 117 16.74 0.51 -8.07
CA ALA A 117 18.05 1.15 -8.02
C ALA A 117 18.75 0.92 -6.67
N ALA A 118 18.03 1.14 -5.57
CA ALA A 118 18.53 0.89 -4.22
C ALA A 118 18.93 -0.58 -4.01
N PHE A 119 18.17 -1.54 -4.57
CA PHE A 119 18.52 -2.95 -4.53
C PHE A 119 19.80 -3.28 -5.32
N HIS A 120 20.03 -2.62 -6.46
CA HIS A 120 21.25 -2.78 -7.25
C HIS A 120 22.49 -2.17 -6.58
N GLU A 121 22.32 -1.07 -5.85
CA GLU A 121 23.40 -0.36 -5.16
C GLU A 121 23.66 -0.87 -3.74
N ARG A 122 22.84 -1.81 -3.24
CA ARG A 122 22.95 -2.33 -1.87
C ARG A 122 24.34 -2.92 -1.62
N SER A 123 24.89 -2.66 -0.44
CA SER A 123 26.10 -3.36 0.01
C SER A 123 25.77 -4.84 0.17
N LEU A 124 26.63 -5.69 -0.38
CA LEU A 124 26.57 -7.13 -0.16
C LEU A 124 27.32 -7.48 1.12
N GLU A 125 26.98 -8.63 1.70
CA GLU A 125 27.72 -9.15 2.84
C GLU A 125 29.08 -9.70 2.41
N ALA A 126 30.04 -9.71 3.35
CA ALA A 126 31.38 -10.19 3.06
C ALA A 126 31.44 -11.73 2.94
N ASN A 127 30.54 -12.45 3.62
CA ASN A 127 30.59 -13.90 3.77
C ASN A 127 29.31 -14.55 3.27
N TYR A 128 29.44 -15.38 2.23
CA TYR A 128 28.37 -16.26 1.75
C TYR A 128 28.86 -17.71 1.85
N SER A 129 28.04 -18.59 2.44
CA SER A 129 28.35 -20.01 2.56
C SER A 129 28.19 -20.74 1.23
N VAL A 130 27.17 -20.36 0.45
CA VAL A 130 26.89 -20.92 -0.88
C VAL A 130 26.46 -19.81 -1.82
N LEU A 131 26.93 -19.88 -3.08
CA LEU A 131 26.49 -19.00 -4.16
C LEU A 131 25.93 -19.85 -5.31
N PHE A 132 24.67 -19.61 -5.67
CA PHE A 132 24.05 -20.17 -6.86
C PHE A 132 24.07 -19.14 -7.98
N LEU A 133 24.52 -19.56 -9.15
CA LEU A 133 24.46 -18.76 -10.37
C LEU A 133 23.57 -19.50 -11.37
N ASP A 134 22.51 -18.84 -11.80
CA ASP A 134 21.61 -19.33 -12.83
C ASP A 134 21.54 -18.33 -13.99
N ARG A 135 21.13 -18.83 -15.15
CA ARG A 135 20.88 -18.02 -16.33
C ARG A 135 19.57 -18.40 -16.99
N THR A 136 18.76 -17.39 -17.28
CA THR A 136 17.52 -17.56 -18.03
C THR A 136 17.54 -16.71 -19.29
N TYR A 137 17.08 -17.27 -20.40
CA TYR A 137 16.98 -16.55 -21.66
C TYR A 137 15.58 -15.96 -21.82
N LEU A 138 15.48 -14.64 -21.84
CA LEU A 138 14.21 -13.94 -22.09
C LEU A 138 14.25 -13.25 -23.47
N PRO A 139 13.14 -13.28 -24.23
CA PRO A 139 13.01 -12.49 -25.44
C PRO A 139 12.86 -11.01 -25.06
N LEU A 140 13.83 -10.18 -25.45
CA LEU A 140 13.83 -8.74 -25.23
C LEU A 140 13.82 -8.00 -26.57
N ARG A 141 13.32 -6.77 -26.57
CA ARG A 141 13.27 -5.91 -27.76
C ARG A 141 14.19 -4.70 -27.59
N ARG A 142 15.32 -4.68 -28.31
CA ARG A 142 16.25 -3.53 -28.42
C ARG A 142 16.31 -2.98 -29.85
N GLY A 143 15.15 -2.97 -30.52
CA GLY A 143 15.02 -2.78 -31.97
C GLY A 143 14.28 -3.98 -32.56
N THR A 144 15.00 -5.08 -32.77
CA THR A 144 14.44 -6.41 -33.07
C THR A 144 14.27 -7.24 -31.80
N VAL A 145 13.44 -8.28 -31.85
CA VAL A 145 13.25 -9.22 -30.74
C VAL A 145 14.34 -10.29 -30.81
N SER A 146 15.15 -10.40 -29.76
CA SER A 146 16.19 -11.43 -29.62
C SER A 146 16.16 -12.03 -28.22
N LYS A 147 16.62 -13.27 -28.07
CA LYS A 147 16.77 -13.89 -26.75
C LYS A 147 18.06 -13.37 -26.11
N GLU A 148 17.94 -12.67 -25.00
CA GLU A 148 19.07 -12.20 -24.19
C GLU A 148 19.19 -13.05 -22.92
N CYS A 149 20.42 -13.24 -22.45
CA CYS A 149 20.73 -14.02 -21.25
C CYS A 149 20.69 -13.12 -20.01
N ILE A 150 19.83 -13.45 -19.06
CA ILE A 150 19.74 -12.80 -17.75
C ILE A 150 20.43 -13.70 -16.73
N HIS A 151 21.39 -13.15 -15.99
CA HIS A 151 22.12 -13.85 -14.94
C HIS A 151 21.50 -13.54 -13.59
N ILE A 152 21.27 -14.58 -12.79
CA ILE A 152 20.72 -14.48 -11.44
C ILE A 152 21.75 -15.05 -10.49
N ALA A 153 22.14 -14.26 -9.48
CA ALA A 153 23.04 -14.70 -8.41
C ALA A 153 22.27 -14.72 -7.09
N LEU A 154 22.28 -15.88 -6.42
CA LEU A 154 21.65 -16.10 -5.13
C LEU A 154 22.72 -16.55 -4.12
N GLY A 155 22.97 -15.73 -3.10
CA GLY A 155 23.88 -16.06 -2.01
C GLY A 155 23.11 -16.48 -0.76
N VAL A 156 23.57 -17.56 -0.11
CA VAL A 156 23.09 -18.02 1.20
C VAL A 156 24.12 -17.61 2.25
N THR A 157 23.70 -16.91 3.30
CA THR A 157 24.59 -16.47 4.39
C THR A 157 24.85 -17.61 5.38
N PRO A 158 25.84 -17.50 6.27
CA PRO A 158 26.09 -18.52 7.29
C PRO A 158 24.90 -18.80 8.23
N GLU A 159 23.97 -17.87 8.34
CA GLU A 159 22.78 -17.95 9.20
C GLU A 159 21.60 -18.70 8.55
N GLY A 160 21.66 -18.95 7.23
CA GLY A 160 20.62 -19.66 6.47
C GLY A 160 19.66 -18.74 5.73
#